data_AF-A0A1M5NNY5-F1
#
_entry.id   AF-A0A1M5NNY5-F1
#
_cell.length_a   1.000
_cell.length_b   1.000
_cell.length_c   1.000
_cell.angle_alpha   90.00
_cell.angle_beta   90.00
_cell.angle_gamma   90.00
#
_symmetry.space_group_name_H-M   'P 1'
#
loop_
_entity.id
_entity.type
_entity.pdbx_description
1 polymer ?
#
loop_
_entity_poly.entity_id
_entity_poly.type
_entity_poly.pdbx_seq_one_letter_code
_entity_poly.pdbx_strand_id
1 'polypeptide(L)'
;MKDKKKINLDDLELPIEAYFGTLERQKKDYSLTRLRVKGYRDLLFKLESLLNVCILALENPNSGNHQDILEPDEHIQAVLELAAKLIPHEEAEFLDGIGG
;
A
#
# COMPACT_ATOMS: atom_id res chain seq x y z
N MET A 1 41.37 -6.58 2.59
CA MET A 1 40.26 -5.62 2.86
C MET A 1 39.83 -5.03 1.53
N LYS A 2 38.55 -5.13 1.15
CA LYS A 2 38.04 -4.52 -0.10
C LYS A 2 37.82 -3.03 0.14
N ASP A 3 38.39 -2.19 -0.72
CA ASP A 3 38.23 -0.74 -0.68
C ASP A 3 36.75 -0.35 -0.71
N LYS A 4 36.31 0.36 0.33
CA LYS A 4 34.98 0.97 0.34
C LYS A 4 35.02 2.20 -0.56
N LYS A 5 34.43 2.12 -1.75
CA LYS A 5 34.15 3.30 -2.58
C LYS A 5 33.36 4.31 -1.75
N LYS A 6 33.93 5.49 -1.53
CA LYS A 6 33.21 6.63 -0.96
C LYS A 6 32.42 7.30 -2.08
N ILE A 7 31.14 7.54 -1.85
CA ILE A 7 30.27 8.31 -2.75
C ILE A 7 30.34 9.77 -2.27
N ASN A 8 30.75 10.68 -3.15
CA ASN A 8 30.67 12.11 -2.92
C ASN A 8 29.27 12.58 -3.35
N LEU A 9 28.54 13.26 -2.46
CA LEU A 9 27.16 13.70 -2.66
C LEU A 9 27.07 15.17 -3.05
N ASP A 10 28.18 15.91 -3.03
CA ASP A 10 28.19 17.37 -3.20
C ASP A 10 27.87 17.81 -4.65
N ASP A 11 28.05 16.92 -5.63
CA ASP A 11 27.77 17.17 -7.07
C ASP A 11 26.56 16.38 -7.59
N LEU A 12 25.69 15.90 -6.70
CA LEU A 12 24.58 15.03 -7.08
C LEU A 12 23.34 15.84 -7.53
N GLU A 13 23.36 16.39 -8.73
CA GLU A 13 22.16 16.91 -9.39
C GLU A 13 21.31 15.74 -9.92
N LEU A 14 20.34 15.29 -9.12
CA LEU A 14 19.36 14.30 -9.56
C LEU A 14 18.15 14.96 -10.22
N PRO A 15 17.62 14.38 -11.32
CA PRO A 15 16.36 14.80 -11.90
C PRO A 15 15.23 14.79 -10.85
N ILE A 16 14.26 15.70 -10.95
CA ILE A 16 13.14 15.81 -10.00
C ILE A 16 12.33 14.49 -9.94
N GLU A 17 12.34 13.72 -11.02
CA GLU A 17 11.76 12.39 -11.14
C GLU A 17 12.42 11.35 -10.21
N ALA A 18 13.67 11.59 -9.79
CA ALA A 18 14.35 10.78 -8.78
C ALA A 18 13.78 11.01 -7.36
N TYR A 19 13.13 12.15 -7.13
CA TYR A 19 12.50 12.50 -5.85
C TYR A 19 10.99 12.19 -5.83
N PHE A 20 10.30 12.31 -6.97
CA PHE A 20 8.84 12.16 -7.07
C PHE A 20 8.40 10.98 -7.93
N GLY A 21 8.92 9.79 -7.62
CA GLY A 21 8.60 8.57 -8.37
C GLY A 21 7.37 7.80 -7.88
N THR A 22 6.80 8.14 -6.72
CA THR A 22 5.80 7.30 -6.06
C THR A 22 4.39 7.44 -6.67
N LEU A 23 4.07 8.63 -7.18
CA LEU A 23 2.75 8.99 -7.69
C LEU A 23 2.81 9.30 -9.19
N GLU A 24 1.90 8.70 -9.95
CA GLU A 24 1.66 9.04 -11.35
C GLU A 24 0.47 9.99 -11.46
N ARG A 25 0.65 11.09 -12.19
CA ARG A 25 -0.41 12.08 -12.38
C ARG A 25 -1.49 11.55 -13.34
N GLN A 26 -2.73 11.53 -12.86
CA GLN A 26 -3.93 11.30 -13.66
C GLN A 26 -4.64 12.64 -13.94
N LYS A 27 -5.71 12.64 -14.75
CA LYS A 27 -6.41 13.87 -15.15
C LYS A 27 -6.91 14.73 -13.98
N LYS A 28 -7.33 14.09 -12.88
CA LYS A 28 -7.90 14.76 -11.70
C LYS A 28 -7.26 14.35 -10.37
N ASP A 29 -6.44 13.30 -10.37
CA ASP A 29 -5.90 12.66 -9.16
C ASP A 29 -4.50 12.09 -9.43
N TYR A 30 -3.96 11.33 -8.47
CA TYR A 30 -2.70 10.59 -8.59
C TYR A 30 -2.91 9.09 -8.37
N SER A 31 -2.19 8.25 -9.12
CA SER A 31 -2.18 6.80 -8.96
C SER A 31 -0.85 6.31 -8.36
N LEU A 32 -0.90 5.22 -7.61
CA LEU A 32 0.28 4.52 -7.09
C LEU A 32 0.74 3.47 -8.11
N THR A 33 1.88 3.70 -8.76
CA THR A 33 2.36 2.85 -9.86
C THR A 33 3.06 1.57 -9.39
N ARG A 34 3.44 1.49 -8.10
CA ARG A 34 4.46 0.53 -7.65
C ARG A 34 3.97 -0.56 -6.70
N LEU A 35 2.68 -0.87 -6.64
CA LEU A 35 2.23 -2.03 -5.88
C LEU A 35 2.58 -3.32 -6.64
N ARG A 36 3.73 -3.91 -6.32
CA ARG A 36 4.16 -5.19 -6.89
C ARG A 36 3.64 -6.35 -6.06
N VAL A 37 2.79 -7.17 -6.66
CA VAL A 37 2.32 -8.46 -6.13
C VAL A 37 2.80 -9.59 -7.05
N LYS A 38 3.08 -10.77 -6.50
CA LYS A 38 3.57 -11.92 -7.29
C LYS A 38 2.47 -12.60 -8.12
N GLY A 39 1.21 -12.23 -7.92
CA GLY A 39 0.02 -12.77 -8.55
C GLY A 39 -1.19 -12.71 -7.62
N TYR A 40 -2.37 -13.15 -8.07
CA TYR A 40 -3.62 -13.05 -7.29
C TYR A 40 -3.55 -13.69 -5.91
N ARG A 41 -2.88 -14.84 -5.77
CA ARG A 41 -2.71 -15.48 -4.46
C ARG A 41 -1.96 -14.59 -3.47
N ASP A 42 -0.87 -13.95 -3.91
CA ASP A 42 -0.10 -13.02 -3.07
C ASP A 42 -0.88 -11.75 -2.78
N LEU A 43 -1.65 -11.24 -3.75
CA LEU A 43 -2.57 -10.11 -3.54
C LEU A 43 -3.62 -10.44 -2.46
N LEU A 44 -4.30 -11.59 -2.57
CA LEU A 44 -5.34 -12.01 -1.63
C LEU A 44 -4.79 -12.23 -0.22
N PHE A 45 -3.60 -12.83 -0.06
CA PHE A 45 -2.96 -12.93 1.27
C PHE A 45 -2.59 -11.57 1.86
N LYS A 46 -2.19 -10.60 1.03
CA LYS A 46 -1.93 -9.23 1.50
C LYS A 46 -3.22 -8.53 1.92
N LEU A 47 -4.29 -8.68 1.13
CA LEU A 47 -5.62 -8.19 1.49
C LEU A 47 -6.10 -8.78 2.81
N GLU A 48 -6.01 -10.09 2.97
CA GLU A 48 -6.33 -10.78 4.23
C GLU A 48 -5.53 -10.20 5.41
N SER A 49 -4.23 -9.97 5.22
CA SER A 49 -3.37 -9.38 6.24
C SER A 49 -3.81 -7.95 6.61
N LEU A 50 -4.15 -7.11 5.63
CA LEU A 50 -4.66 -5.75 5.86
C LEU A 50 -5.97 -5.78 6.66
N LEU A 51 -6.90 -6.64 6.27
CA LEU A 51 -8.19 -6.80 6.95
C LEU A 51 -8.01 -7.30 8.38
N ASN A 52 -7.19 -8.33 8.60
CA ASN A 52 -6.96 -8.88 9.92
C ASN A 52 -6.30 -7.86 10.88
N VAL A 53 -5.39 -7.02 10.39
CA VAL A 53 -4.82 -5.94 11.21
C VAL A 53 -5.88 -4.91 11.59
N CYS A 54 -6.75 -4.53 10.65
CA CYS A 54 -7.85 -3.61 10.96
C CYS A 54 -8.84 -4.21 11.96
N ILE A 55 -9.19 -5.50 11.82
CA ILE A 55 -10.03 -6.22 12.77
C ILE A 55 -9.39 -6.22 14.16
N LEU A 56 -8.11 -6.59 14.27
CA LEU A 56 -7.38 -6.57 15.55
C LEU A 56 -7.36 -5.19 16.19
N ALA A 57 -7.23 -4.13 15.39
CA ALA A 57 -7.27 -2.76 15.88
C ALA A 57 -8.69 -2.38 16.36
N LEU A 58 -9.73 -2.72 15.61
CA LEU A 58 -11.12 -2.42 15.97
C LEU A 58 -11.61 -3.22 17.18
N GLU A 59 -11.15 -4.46 17.34
CA GLU A 59 -11.48 -5.31 18.50
C GLU A 59 -10.78 -4.85 19.79
N ASN A 60 -9.70 -4.07 19.68
CA ASN A 60 -9.02 -3.51 20.83
C ASN A 60 -9.80 -2.29 21.36
N PRO A 61 -10.40 -2.33 22.56
CA PRO A 61 -11.20 -1.22 23.09
C PRO A 61 -10.41 0.07 23.33
N ASN A 62 -9.08 -0.03 23.36
CA ASN A 62 -8.19 1.11 23.59
C ASN A 62 -7.61 1.69 22.29
N SER A 63 -7.94 1.14 21.12
CA SER A 63 -7.35 1.58 19.84
C SER A 63 -7.62 3.04 19.54
N GLY A 64 -8.84 3.53 19.79
CA GLY A 64 -9.21 4.94 19.59
C GLY A 64 -8.53 5.93 20.54
N ASN A 65 -7.86 5.46 21.60
CA ASN A 65 -7.15 6.29 22.59
C ASN A 65 -5.62 6.07 22.56
N HIS A 66 -5.07 5.61 21.43
CA HIS A 66 -3.64 5.35 21.31
C HIS A 66 -2.82 6.63 21.54
N GLN A 67 -1.87 6.61 22.48
CA GLN A 67 -1.15 7.82 22.91
C GLN A 67 -0.25 8.43 21.84
N ASP A 68 0.31 7.60 20.95
CA ASP A 68 1.27 8.02 19.93
C ASP A 68 0.67 8.18 18.51
N ILE A 69 -0.62 7.86 18.32
CA ILE A 69 -1.28 7.89 17.00
C ILE A 69 -2.42 8.91 17.08
N LEU A 70 -2.32 9.96 16.27
CA LEU A 70 -3.40 10.93 16.12
C LEU A 70 -4.54 10.27 15.33
N GLU A 71 -5.78 10.45 15.77
CA GLU A 71 -6.99 9.95 15.08
C GLU A 71 -6.87 8.47 14.62
N PRO A 72 -6.64 7.51 15.55
CA PRO A 72 -6.40 6.10 15.19
C PRO A 72 -7.52 5.49 14.34
N ASP A 73 -8.77 5.91 14.58
CA ASP A 73 -9.94 5.43 13.83
C ASP A 73 -9.90 5.86 12.36
N GLU A 74 -9.43 7.08 12.06
CA GLU A 74 -9.25 7.55 10.68
C GLU A 74 -8.17 6.76 9.95
N HIS A 75 -7.11 6.37 10.66
CA HIS A 75 -6.08 5.49 10.09
C HIS A 75 -6.64 4.10 9.76
N ILE A 76 -7.41 3.49 10.66
CA ILE A 76 -8.06 2.20 10.40
C ILE A 76 -9.01 2.31 9.20
N GLN A 77 -9.83 3.37 9.16
CA GLN A 77 -10.73 3.62 8.04
C GLN A 77 -9.96 3.74 6.71
N ALA A 78 -8.89 4.53 6.66
CA ALA A 78 -8.09 4.72 5.45
C ALA A 78 -7.49 3.40 4.93
N VAL A 79 -7.05 2.52 5.82
CA VAL A 79 -6.52 1.19 5.44
C VAL A 79 -7.64 0.27 4.92
N LEU A 80 -8.82 0.29 5.55
CA LEU A 80 -9.99 -0.46 5.07
C LEU A 80 -10.44 0.01 3.68
N GLU A 81 -10.49 1.32 3.43
CA GLU A 81 -10.81 1.88 2.11
C GLU A 81 -9.79 1.47 1.05
N LEU A 82 -8.49 1.45 1.41
CA LEU A 82 -7.44 0.97 0.51
C LEU A 82 -7.60 -0.53 0.22
N ALA A 83 -7.86 -1.35 1.23
CA ALA A 83 -8.08 -2.77 1.06
C ALA A 83 -9.28 -3.03 0.14
N ALA A 84 -10.39 -2.32 0.33
CA ALA A 84 -11.58 -2.43 -0.52
C ALA A 84 -11.26 -2.11 -2.00
N LYS A 85 -10.48 -1.06 -2.27
CA LYS A 85 -10.07 -0.68 -3.63
C LYS A 85 -9.14 -1.69 -4.32
N LEU A 86 -8.50 -2.57 -3.55
CA LEU A 86 -7.57 -3.57 -4.06
C LEU A 86 -8.24 -4.93 -4.34
N ILE A 87 -9.53 -5.10 -4.02
CA ILE A 87 -10.25 -6.35 -4.28
C ILE A 87 -10.47 -6.51 -5.81
N PRO A 88 -9.98 -7.60 -6.43
CA PRO A 88 -10.08 -7.81 -7.89
C PRO A 88 -11.45 -8.38 -8.27
N HIS A 89 -12.49 -7.55 -8.21
CA HIS A 89 -13.88 -7.96 -8.48
C HIS A 89 -14.10 -8.44 -9.92
N GLU A 90 -13.57 -7.72 -10.92
CA GLU A 90 -13.73 -8.09 -12.34
C GLU A 90 -13.12 -9.46 -12.64
N GLU A 91 -11.97 -9.77 -12.03
CA GLU A 91 -11.32 -11.06 -12.24
C GLU A 91 -12.00 -12.19 -11.48
N ALA A 92 -12.60 -11.91 -10.32
CA ALA A 92 -13.45 -12.88 -9.63
C ALA A 92 -14.68 -13.23 -10.48
N GLU A 93 -15.38 -12.22 -11.03
CA GLU A 93 -16.51 -12.44 -11.95
C GLU A 93 -16.10 -13.24 -13.19
N PHE A 94 -14.94 -12.94 -13.77
CA PHE A 94 -14.40 -13.71 -14.89
C PHE A 94 -14.13 -15.18 -14.53
N LEU A 95 -13.51 -15.43 -13.37
CA LEU A 95 -13.20 -16.78 -12.89
C LEU A 95 -14.47 -17.61 -12.64
N ASP A 96 -15.51 -17.00 -12.06
CA ASP A 96 -16.80 -17.66 -11.85
C ASP A 96 -17.48 -18.01 -13.19
N GLY A 97 -17.39 -17.11 -14.18
CA GLY A 97 -17.97 -17.31 -15.52
C GLY A 97 -17.30 -18.40 -16.37
N ILE A 98 -16.04 -18.75 -16.10
CA ILE A 98 -15.34 -19.86 -16.78
C ILE A 98 -15.42 -21.19 -16.03
N GLY A 99 -15.74 -21.15 -14.73
CA GLY A 99 -15.86 -22.33 -13.86
C GLY A 99 -17.29 -22.89 -13.77
N GLY A 100 -18.28 -22.19 -14.32
CA GLY A 100 -19.70 -22.56 -14.38
C GLY A 100 -20.10 -23.39 -15.60
#